data_AF-A0A7J2SPE9-F1
#
_entry.id   AF-A0A7J2SPE9-F1
#
_cell.length_a   1.000
_cell.length_b   1.000
_cell.length_c   1.000
_cell.angle_alpha   90.00
_cell.angle_beta   90.00
_cell.angle_gamma   90.00
#
_symmetry.space_group_name_H-M   'P 1'
#
loop_
_entity.id
_entity.type
_entity.pdbx_description
1 polymer ?
#
loop_
_entity_poly.entity_id
_entity_poly.type
_entity_poly.pdbx_seq_one_letter_code
_entity_poly.pdbx_strand_id
1 'polypeptide(L)' 'MFRIGVHVSIANGFPGTIETAKTIGCTCAQIFSHSPRSWSFPKIDEEEAQRFKERYTKEDIKPISCS' A
#
# COMPACT_ATOMS: atom_id res chain seq x y z
N MET A 1 6.73 17.83 -9.45
CA MET A 1 6.17 17.62 -8.11
C MET A 1 7.11 16.69 -7.35
N PHE A 2 7.58 17.08 -6.17
CA PHE A 2 8.35 16.17 -5.32
C PHE A 2 7.41 15.09 -4.75
N ARG A 3 7.90 13.86 -4.69
CA ARG A 3 7.16 12.76 -4.10
C ARG A 3 7.81 12.34 -2.80
N ILE A 4 7.11 12.55 -1.70
CA ILE A 4 7.57 12.19 -0.36
C ILE A 4 6.67 11.08 0.15
N GLY A 5 7.30 10.05 0.71
CA GLY A 5 6.64 8.84 1.15
C GLY A 5 7.38 8.16 2.27
N VAL A 6 6.67 7.28 2.95
CA VAL A 6 7.17 6.49 4.07
C VAL A 6 6.87 5.02 3.84
N HIS A 7 7.52 4.17 4.62
CA HIS A 7 7.14 2.77 4.69
C HIS A 7 5.86 2.62 5.51
N VAL A 8 4.82 2.04 4.92
CA VAL A 8 3.50 1.85 5.53
C VAL A 8 3.27 0.38 5.82
N SER A 9 2.61 0.08 6.94
CA SER A 9 2.24 -1.28 7.31
C SER A 9 1.04 -1.77 6.51
N ILE A 10 1.08 -3.03 6.06
CA ILE A 10 -0.06 -3.73 5.43
C ILE A 10 -1.00 -4.39 6.45
N ALA A 11 -0.82 -4.14 7.75
CA ALA A 11 -1.62 -4.78 8.80
C ALA A 11 -3.12 -4.49 8.70
N ASN A 12 -3.49 -3.34 8.12
CA ASN A 12 -4.88 -2.97 7.84
C ASN A 12 -5.33 -3.33 6.41
N GLY A 13 -4.65 -4.29 5.78
CA GLY A 13 -4.83 -4.65 4.38
C GLY A 13 -4.15 -3.70 3.40
N PHE A 14 -4.04 -4.13 2.15
CA PHE A 14 -3.44 -3.32 1.07
C PHE A 14 -4.18 -1.99 0.84
N PRO A 15 -5.52 -1.92 0.79
CA PRO A 15 -6.22 -0.65 0.58
C PRO A 15 -5.98 0.37 1.73
N GLY A 16 -5.74 -0.12 2.95
CA GLY A 16 -5.47 0.72 4.11
C GLY A 16 -4.14 1.46 4.03
N THR A 17 -3.19 1.00 3.20
CA THR A 17 -1.89 1.65 3.06
C THR A 17 -2.02 3.00 2.36
N ILE A 18 -2.96 3.11 1.42
CA ILE A 18 -3.26 4.36 0.69
C ILE A 18 -3.86 5.39 1.65
N GLU A 19 -4.82 4.98 2.48
CA GLU A 19 -5.44 5.84 3.48
C GLU A 19 -4.42 6.34 4.50
N THR A 20 -3.52 5.45 4.94
CA THR A 20 -2.46 5.79 5.89
C THR A 20 -1.50 6.82 5.29
N ALA A 21 -1.01 6.58 4.06
CA ALA A 21 -0.12 7.52 3.38
C ALA A 21 -0.76 8.90 3.20
N LYS A 22 -2.05 8.92 2.83
CA LYS A 22 -2.83 10.15 2.68
C LYS A 22 -3.01 10.89 4.01
N THR A 23 -3.31 10.17 5.08
CA THR A 23 -3.47 10.75 6.43
C THR A 23 -2.17 11.38 6.93
N ILE A 24 -1.02 10.82 6.56
CA ILE A 24 0.30 11.36 6.89
C ILE A 24 0.66 12.59 6.01
N GLY A 25 -0.08 12.84 4.93
CA GLY A 25 0.24 13.90 3.96
C GLY A 25 1.33 13.50 2.96
N CYS A 26 1.58 12.19 2.80
CA CYS A 26 2.50 11.68 1.80
C CYS A 26 1.83 11.57 0.42
N THR A 27 2.67 11.53 -0.62
CA THR A 27 2.26 11.40 -2.03
C THR A 27 2.76 10.10 -2.68
N CYS A 28 3.59 9.33 -1.97
CA CYS A 28 4.02 7.99 -2.34
C CYS A 28 4.20 7.13 -1.08
N ALA A 29 4.34 5.82 -1.24
CA ALA A 29 4.54 4.91 -0.11
C ALA A 29 5.36 3.68 -0.52
N GLN A 30 5.92 2.99 0.48
CA GLN A 30 6.48 1.65 0.32
C GLN A 30 5.74 0.70 1.25
N ILE A 31 5.48 -0.53 0.80
CA ILE A 31 4.82 -1.58 1.57
C ILE A 31 5.58 -2.89 1.43
N PHE A 32 5.28 -3.86 2.29
CA PHE A 32 5.68 -5.25 2.05
C PHE A 32 4.60 -6.00 1.28
N SER A 33 5.00 -7.01 0.51
CA SER A 33 4.05 -7.98 -0.10
C SER A 33 3.48 -8.99 0.89
N HIS A 34 4.17 -9.20 2.01
CA HIS A 34 3.86 -10.17 3.06
C HIS A 34 4.60 -9.77 4.35
N SER A 35 4.44 -10.53 5.43
CA SER A 35 5.20 -10.24 6.66
C SER A 35 6.69 -10.53 6.45
N PRO A 36 7.60 -9.55 6.63
CA PRO A 36 9.05 -9.75 6.43
C PRO A 36 9.68 -10.70 7.47
N ARG A 37 8.93 -11.06 8.51
CA ARG A 37 9.36 -12.01 9.56
C ARG A 37 9.02 -13.46 9.21
N SER A 38 8.33 -13.70 8.10
CA SER A 38 7.86 -15.01 7.69
C SER A 38 8.30 -15.33 6.27
N TRP A 39 8.58 -16.60 6.00
CA TRP A 39 8.81 -17.12 4.65
C TRP A 39 7.51 -17.56 3.96
N SER A 40 6.36 -17.34 4.60
CA SER A 40 5.04 -17.66 4.05
C SER A 40 4.54 -16.49 3.19
N PHE A 41 4.15 -16.81 1.96
CA PHE A 41 3.58 -15.89 0.99
C PHE A 41 2.10 -16.25 0.79
N PRO A 42 1.19 -15.72 1.63
CA PRO A 42 -0.23 -15.98 1.46
C PRO A 42 -0.69 -15.44 0.10
N LYS A 43 -1.66 -16.13 -0.52
CA LYS A 43 -2.33 -15.59 -1.69
C LYS A 43 -3.07 -14.31 -1.29
N ILE A 44 -2.94 -13.28 -2.10
CA ILE A 44 -3.72 -12.06 -1.97
C ILE A 44 -5.14 -12.36 -2.44
N ASP A 45 -6.12 -11.94 -1.65
CA ASP A 45 -7.54 -12.02 -2.00
C ASP A 45 -7.85 -11.16 -3.24
N GLU A 46 -8.60 -11.71 -4.19
CA GLU A 46 -8.90 -11.02 -5.45
C GLU A 46 -9.76 -9.77 -5.23
N GLU A 47 -10.71 -9.82 -4.29
CA GLU A 47 -11.53 -8.66 -3.97
C GLU A 47 -10.69 -7.56 -3.29
N GLU A 48 -9.76 -7.92 -2.42
CA GLU A 48 -8.82 -6.98 -1.80
C GLU A 48 -7.91 -6.34 -2.85
N ALA A 49 -7.35 -7.13 -3.76
CA ALA A 49 -6.54 -6.62 -4.86
C ALA A 49 -7.33 -5.65 -5.75
N GLN A 50 -8.61 -5.94 -6.01
CA GLN A 50 -9.48 -5.05 -6.76
C GLN A 50 -9.73 -3.73 -6.01
N ARG A 51 -10.07 -3.80 -4.73
CA ARG A 51 -10.24 -2.61 -3.87
C ARG A 51 -8.99 -1.74 -3.83
N PHE A 52 -7.80 -2.36 -3.77
CA PHE A 52 -6.53 -1.65 -3.81
C PHE A 52 -6.33 -0.93 -5.15
N LYS A 53 -6.54 -1.61 -6.28
CA LYS A 53 -6.43 -1.02 -7.62
C LYS A 53 -7.39 0.14 -7.81
N GLU A 54 -8.63 0.00 -7.38
CA GLU A 54 -9.63 1.08 -7.47
C GLU A 54 -9.19 2.32 -6.70
N ARG A 55 -8.72 2.16 -5.46
CA ARG A 55 -8.21 3.28 -4.66
C ARG A 55 -6.95 3.88 -5.26
N TYR A 56 -6.01 3.05 -5.71
CA TYR A 56 -4.78 3.51 -6.35
C TYR A 56 -5.05 4.35 -7.61
N THR A 57 -6.15 4.07 -8.31
CA THR A 57 -6.56 4.85 -9.49
C THR A 57 -7.26 6.15 -9.11
N LYS A 58 -8.06 6.14 -8.04
CA LYS A 58 -8.84 7.29 -7.55
C LYS A 58 -8.00 8.31 -6.77
N GLU A 59 -6.93 7.87 -6.11
CA GLU A 59 -6.15 8.68 -5.18
C GLU A 59 -4.76 9.03 -5.75
N ASP A 60 -4.25 10.23 -5.47
CA ASP A 60 -2.93 10.68 -5.94
C ASP A 60 -1.78 10.23 -5.02
N ILE A 61 -1.79 8.95 -4.62
CA ILE A 61 -0.73 8.33 -3.81
C ILE A 61 0.04 7.35 -4.69
N LYS A 62 1.04 7.87 -5.42
CA LYS A 62 1.82 7.09 -6.38
C LYS A 62 3.24 7.63 -6.50
N PRO A 63 4.27 6.78 -6.63
CA PRO A 63 4.19 5.32 -6.70
C PRO A 63 3.96 4.67 -5.32
N ILE A 64 3.43 3.44 -5.33
CA ILE A 64 3.49 2.54 -4.19
C ILE A 64 4.48 1.43 -4.55
N SER A 65 5.65 1.41 -3.91
CA SER A 65 6.66 0.37 -4.11
C SER A 65 6.42 -0.80 -3.16
N CYS A 66 6.82 -1.99 -3.58
CA CYS A 66 6.74 -3.20 -2.78
C CYS A 66 8.16 -3.70 -2.48
N SER A 67 8.39 -4.18 -1.27
CA SER A 67 9.62 -4.85 -0.82
C SER A 67 9.35 -6.26 -0.32
#